data_AF-A0A6I6EP72-F1
#
_entry.id   AF-A0A6I6EP72-F1
#
_cell.length_a   1.000
_cell.length_b   1.000
_cell.length_c   1.000
_cell.angle_alpha   90.00
_cell.angle_beta   90.00
_cell.angle_gamma   90.00
#
_symmetry.space_group_name_H-M   'P 1'
#
loop_
_entity.id
_entity.type
_entity.pdbx_description
1 polymer ?
#
loop_
_entity_poly.entity_id
_entity_poly.type
_entity_poly.pdbx_seq_one_letter_code
_entity_poly.pdbx_strand_id
1 'polypeptide(L)'
;MKILLTTDTFYPMINGVVISTDNLYKELKAMGHDVRILTLSEDGKERIYGDIYYLKSMNLKIYPGAKIKKPFNTEIGEKILGWSPDIIHSQTEFSTMINAKHISRKLKIPHVHTYHTMYEDYINYILNGRIITPKTIELATRLLLNSLDRIIAPTEKVKNTLVNYNVKSHINIIPTGIDLRKFQNGITAEERNELLKKHKLNPTDKVILYLGRIAEEKIYMKS
;
A
#
# COMPACT_ATOMS: atom_id res chain seq x y z
N MET A 1 -20.60 -7.71 -4.80
CA MET A 1 -19.99 -7.82 -3.45
C MET A 1 -19.64 -6.43 -2.96
N LYS A 2 -19.69 -6.23 -1.64
CA LYS A 2 -19.22 -5.05 -0.92
C LYS A 2 -17.77 -5.27 -0.47
N ILE A 3 -16.84 -4.47 -0.97
CA ILE A 3 -15.40 -4.63 -0.73
C ILE A 3 -14.86 -3.40 -0.01
N LEU A 4 -14.31 -3.59 1.19
CA LEU A 4 -13.62 -2.52 1.90
C LEU A 4 -12.12 -2.58 1.61
N LEU A 5 -11.59 -1.59 0.90
CA LEU A 5 -10.15 -1.38 0.80
C LEU A 5 -9.68 -0.53 1.98
N THR A 6 -8.56 -0.87 2.61
CA THR A 6 -7.98 -0.04 3.69
C THR A 6 -6.54 0.33 3.40
N THR A 7 -6.17 1.59 3.58
CA THR A 7 -4.81 2.09 3.33
C THR A 7 -4.49 3.26 4.24
N ASP A 8 -3.28 3.36 4.76
CA ASP A 8 -2.86 4.49 5.60
C ASP A 8 -2.58 5.76 4.79
N THR A 9 -2.32 5.60 3.49
CA THR A 9 -2.07 6.71 2.57
C THR A 9 -3.01 6.63 1.39
N PHE A 10 -3.63 7.76 1.06
CA PHE A 10 -4.46 7.93 -0.13
C PHE A 10 -4.39 9.40 -0.57
N TYR A 11 -5.22 9.80 -1.54
CA TYR A 11 -5.20 11.18 -2.03
C TYR A 11 -5.37 12.21 -0.90
N PRO A 12 -4.60 13.33 -0.95
CA PRO A 12 -3.75 13.80 -2.06
C PRO A 12 -2.33 13.21 -2.17
N MET A 13 -1.89 12.30 -1.29
CA MET A 13 -0.55 11.69 -1.39
C MET A 13 -0.34 10.94 -2.70
N ILE A 14 0.89 11.00 -3.25
CA ILE A 14 1.26 10.26 -4.47
C ILE A 14 2.41 9.29 -4.14
N ASN A 15 2.12 8.00 -4.18
CA ASN A 15 3.11 6.93 -4.05
C ASN A 15 2.59 5.64 -4.72
N GLY A 16 3.43 4.60 -4.77
CA GLY A 16 3.09 3.33 -5.41
C GLY A 16 1.88 2.62 -4.79
N VAL A 17 1.70 2.69 -3.47
CA VAL A 17 0.55 2.10 -2.77
C VAL A 17 -0.73 2.84 -3.15
N VAL A 18 -0.71 4.18 -3.20
CA VAL A 18 -1.87 4.97 -3.63
C VAL A 18 -2.27 4.61 -5.06
N ILE A 19 -1.32 4.57 -5.99
CA ILE A 19 -1.60 4.21 -7.39
C ILE A 19 -2.13 2.78 -7.52
N SER A 20 -1.50 1.82 -6.82
CA SER A 20 -1.97 0.43 -6.83
C SER A 20 -3.39 0.30 -6.25
N THR A 21 -3.68 1.01 -5.17
CA THR A 21 -4.99 0.96 -4.49
C THR A 21 -6.06 1.61 -5.35
N ASP A 22 -5.76 2.75 -5.99
CA ASP A 22 -6.69 3.46 -6.88
C ASP A 22 -6.98 2.65 -8.15
N ASN A 23 -5.97 2.01 -8.74
CA ASN A 23 -6.18 1.08 -9.87
C ASN A 23 -7.08 -0.09 -9.44
N LEU A 24 -6.78 -0.74 -8.31
CA LEU A 24 -7.59 -1.84 -7.78
C LEU A 24 -9.04 -1.40 -7.52
N TYR A 25 -9.24 -0.24 -6.90
CA TYR A 25 -10.56 0.34 -6.66
C TYR A 25 -11.34 0.52 -7.97
N LYS A 26 -10.73 1.14 -8.99
CA LYS A 26 -11.36 1.38 -10.29
C LYS A 26 -11.75 0.10 -11.00
N GLU A 27 -10.85 -0.88 -11.06
CA GLU A 27 -11.12 -2.15 -11.74
C GLU A 27 -12.21 -2.96 -11.00
N LEU A 28 -12.18 -3.02 -9.66
CA LEU A 28 -13.23 -3.68 -8.89
C LEU A 28 -14.60 -3.00 -9.09
N LYS A 29 -14.65 -1.66 -9.13
CA LYS A 29 -15.88 -0.92 -9.46
C LYS A 29 -16.35 -1.22 -10.89
N ALA A 30 -15.45 -1.27 -11.86
CA ALA A 30 -15.77 -1.59 -13.25
C ALA A 30 -16.33 -3.02 -13.41
N MET A 31 -15.91 -3.94 -12.55
CA MET A 31 -16.48 -5.30 -12.44
C MET A 31 -17.85 -5.36 -11.74
N GLY A 32 -18.41 -4.21 -11.32
CA GLY A 32 -19.73 -4.14 -10.69
C GLY A 32 -19.75 -4.38 -9.18
N HIS A 33 -18.59 -4.34 -8.51
CA HIS A 33 -18.53 -4.40 -7.05
C HIS A 33 -18.87 -3.04 -6.41
N ASP A 34 -19.44 -3.06 -5.21
CA ASP A 34 -19.60 -1.88 -4.36
C ASP A 34 -18.33 -1.75 -3.52
N VAL A 35 -17.47 -0.78 -3.84
CA VAL A 35 -16.13 -0.68 -3.24
C VAL A 35 -16.03 0.63 -2.48
N ARG A 36 -15.53 0.57 -1.25
CA ARG A 36 -15.25 1.74 -0.43
C ARG A 36 -13.81 1.71 0.06
N ILE A 37 -13.22 2.88 0.25
CA ILE A 37 -11.86 3.04 0.74
C ILE A 37 -11.89 3.64 2.15
N LEU A 38 -11.25 2.98 3.11
CA LEU A 38 -10.99 3.52 4.43
C LEU A 38 -9.53 3.96 4.52
N THR A 39 -9.31 5.25 4.79
CA THR A 39 -7.97 5.84 4.86
C THR A 39 -7.82 6.80 6.04
N LEU A 40 -6.60 7.26 6.30
CA LEU A 40 -6.31 8.29 7.28
C LEU A 40 -6.47 9.69 6.66
N SER A 41 -6.97 10.61 7.47
CA SER A 41 -7.08 12.03 7.14
C SER A 41 -5.79 12.78 7.42
N GLU A 42 -5.28 13.52 6.44
CA GLU A 42 -4.05 14.31 6.59
C GLU A 42 -4.19 15.49 7.57
N ASP A 43 -5.38 16.10 7.67
CA ASP A 43 -5.66 17.25 8.53
C ASP A 43 -6.29 16.85 9.87
N GLY A 44 -6.36 15.55 10.16
CA GLY A 44 -6.91 15.02 11.40
C GLY A 44 -8.44 15.19 11.53
N LYS A 45 -9.15 15.54 10.46
CA LYS A 45 -10.61 15.66 10.45
C LYS A 45 -11.26 14.48 9.74
N GLU A 46 -12.31 13.93 10.34
CA GLU A 46 -13.11 12.91 9.69
C GLU A 46 -13.91 13.50 8.53
N ARG A 47 -13.93 12.81 7.39
CA ARG A 47 -14.74 13.20 6.24
C ARG A 47 -15.02 12.01 5.35
N ILE A 48 -16.10 12.12 4.58
CA ILE A 48 -16.44 11.16 3.54
C ILE A 48 -16.50 11.94 2.22
N TYR A 49 -15.83 11.44 1.20
CA TYR A 49 -15.86 11.99 -0.15
C TYR A 49 -16.17 10.86 -1.14
N GLY A 50 -17.42 10.81 -1.59
CA GLY A 50 -17.92 9.68 -2.38
C GLY A 50 -17.72 8.36 -1.64
N ASP A 51 -16.96 7.45 -2.25
CA ASP A 51 -16.67 6.11 -1.71
C ASP A 51 -15.47 6.09 -0.75
N ILE A 52 -14.88 7.24 -0.42
CA ILE A 52 -13.65 7.35 0.39
C ILE A 52 -13.97 7.90 1.78
N TYR A 53 -13.56 7.17 2.80
CA TYR A 53 -13.79 7.42 4.22
C TYR A 53 -12.47 7.76 4.89
N TYR A 54 -12.30 9.02 5.28
CA TYR A 54 -11.10 9.51 5.94
C TYR A 54 -11.30 9.51 7.45
N LEU A 55 -10.65 8.59 8.16
CA LEU A 55 -10.61 8.57 9.62
C LEU A 55 -9.72 9.68 10.17
N LYS A 56 -10.03 10.13 11.37
CA LYS A 56 -9.15 11.01 12.12
C LYS A 56 -7.78 10.36 12.28
N SER A 57 -6.77 10.95 11.66
CA SER A 57 -5.38 10.64 11.99
C SER A 57 -5.14 11.12 13.41
N MET A 58 -5.10 10.20 14.38
CA MET A 58 -4.35 10.48 15.58
C MET A 58 -2.90 10.54 15.14
N ASN A 59 -2.15 11.56 15.56
CA ASN A 59 -0.70 11.59 15.42
C ASN A 59 -0.10 10.34 16.09
N LEU A 60 -0.14 9.22 15.39
CA LEU A 60 0.64 8.02 15.61
C LEU A 60 2.02 8.40 15.11
N LYS A 61 2.67 9.30 15.86
CA LYS A 61 4.13 9.33 15.88
C LYS A 61 4.50 7.86 16.09
N ILE A 62 5.25 7.29 15.15
CA ILE A 62 5.73 5.89 15.13
C ILE A 62 6.82 5.74 16.23
N TYR A 63 6.51 6.31 17.40
CA TYR A 63 7.25 6.58 18.62
C TYR A 63 6.38 6.12 19.79
N PRO A 64 6.99 5.68 20.89
CA PRO A 64 6.29 5.03 21.98
C PRO A 64 5.48 6.09 22.75
N GLY A 65 4.30 5.68 23.20
CA GLY A 65 3.39 6.53 23.98
C GLY A 65 2.07 6.85 23.30
N ALA A 66 1.76 6.25 22.14
CA ALA A 66 0.45 6.38 21.53
C ALA A 66 -0.63 5.72 22.41
N LYS A 67 -1.36 6.53 23.16
CA LYS A 67 -2.59 6.13 23.85
C LYS A 67 -3.64 5.86 22.78
N ILE A 68 -3.89 4.58 22.48
CA ILE A 68 -4.97 4.13 21.61
C ILE A 68 -6.29 4.46 22.31
N LYS A 69 -6.87 5.64 22.03
CA LYS A 69 -8.31 5.82 22.23
C LYS A 69 -9.01 4.76 21.38
N LYS A 70 -9.98 4.04 21.96
CA LYS A 70 -10.72 2.95 21.30
C LYS A 70 -11.01 3.33 19.83
N PRO A 71 -10.41 2.66 18.82
CA PRO A 71 -10.42 3.13 17.44
C PRO A 71 -11.81 3.13 16.75
N PHE A 72 -12.87 2.80 17.47
CA PHE A 72 -14.09 2.23 16.89
C PHE A 72 -15.40 2.88 17.32
N ASN A 73 -15.33 4.04 17.99
CA ASN A 73 -16.50 4.89 18.24
C ASN A 73 -16.41 6.15 17.38
N THR A 74 -16.20 5.96 16.08
CA THR A 74 -16.26 7.05 15.09
C THR A 74 -17.50 6.86 14.23
N GLU A 75 -18.08 7.96 13.77
CA GLU A 75 -19.24 7.93 12.89
C GLU A 75 -18.94 7.14 11.59
N ILE A 76 -17.70 7.26 11.10
CA ILE A 76 -17.22 6.48 9.95
C ILE A 76 -17.18 4.98 10.24
N GLY A 77 -16.70 4.58 11.42
CA GLY A 77 -16.66 3.18 11.82
C GLY A 77 -18.07 2.56 11.87
N GLU A 78 -19.04 3.28 12.43
CA GLU A 78 -20.44 2.86 12.46
C GLU A 78 -21.04 2.77 11.05
N LYS A 79 -20.78 3.75 10.19
CA LYS A 79 -21.22 3.72 8.78
C LYS A 79 -20.67 2.52 8.01
N ILE A 80 -19.41 2.16 8.22
CA ILE A 80 -18.79 1.00 7.57
C ILE A 80 -19.38 -0.31 8.09
N LEU A 81 -19.57 -0.43 9.40
CA LEU A 81 -20.20 -1.60 10.00
C LEU A 81 -21.66 -1.75 9.52
N GLY A 82 -22.42 -0.66 9.47
CA GLY A 82 -23.79 -0.65 8.96
C GLY A 82 -23.87 -0.94 7.46
N TRP A 83 -22.86 -0.53 6.68
CA TRP A 83 -22.75 -0.93 5.28
C TRP A 83 -22.46 -2.43 5.11
N SER A 84 -21.78 -3.04 6.08
CA SER A 84 -21.51 -4.49 6.16
C SER A 84 -20.77 -5.03 4.92
N PRO A 85 -19.46 -4.74 4.77
CA PRO A 85 -18.65 -5.33 3.71
C PRO A 85 -18.66 -6.87 3.75
N ASP A 86 -18.54 -7.50 2.59
CA ASP A 86 -18.39 -8.95 2.45
C ASP A 86 -16.93 -9.39 2.67
N ILE A 87 -15.98 -8.49 2.43
CA ILE A 87 -14.53 -8.73 2.49
C ILE A 87 -13.76 -7.44 2.76
N ILE A 88 -12.62 -7.56 3.44
CA ILE A 88 -11.65 -6.48 3.61
C ILE A 88 -10.37 -6.81 2.86
N HIS A 89 -9.84 -5.84 2.12
CA HIS A 89 -8.54 -5.94 1.46
C HIS A 89 -7.62 -4.78 1.87
N SER A 90 -6.75 -5.05 2.84
CA SER A 90 -5.81 -4.04 3.35
C SER A 90 -4.57 -3.89 2.46
N GLN A 91 -4.08 -2.66 2.34
CA GLN A 91 -2.93 -2.26 1.50
C GLN A 91 -1.76 -1.73 2.33
N THR A 92 -1.93 -1.54 3.64
CA THR A 92 -0.88 -1.12 4.57
C THR A 92 -1.05 -1.77 5.94
N GLU A 93 0.04 -1.84 6.71
CA GLU A 93 0.18 -2.65 7.92
C GLU A 93 0.09 -1.84 9.24
N PHE A 94 -0.21 -0.53 9.17
CA PHE A 94 -0.19 0.36 10.35
C PHE A 94 -1.59 0.63 10.93
N SER A 95 -2.07 1.87 10.84
CA SER A 95 -3.24 2.34 11.60
C SER A 95 -4.53 1.72 11.08
N THR A 96 -4.70 1.68 9.76
CA THR A 96 -5.87 1.10 9.10
C THR A 96 -5.89 -0.43 9.19
N MET A 97 -4.74 -1.10 9.37
CA MET A 97 -4.69 -2.53 9.66
C MET A 97 -5.38 -2.88 10.98
N ILE A 98 -5.20 -2.07 12.03
CA ILE A 98 -5.92 -2.24 13.30
C ILE A 98 -7.43 -2.13 13.05
N ASN A 99 -7.84 -1.18 12.22
CA ASN A 99 -9.23 -0.98 11.86
C ASN A 99 -9.82 -2.15 11.08
N ALA A 100 -9.11 -2.60 10.05
CA ALA A 100 -9.46 -3.75 9.24
C ALA A 100 -9.68 -5.00 10.10
N LYS A 101 -8.74 -5.33 11.00
CA LYS A 101 -8.85 -6.51 11.88
C LYS A 101 -10.03 -6.43 12.84
N HIS A 102 -10.41 -5.24 13.29
CA HIS A 102 -11.58 -5.09 14.14
C HIS A 102 -12.88 -5.30 13.36
N ILE A 103 -13.00 -4.66 12.20
CA ILE A 103 -14.19 -4.78 11.34
C ILE A 103 -14.35 -6.23 10.88
N SER A 104 -13.27 -6.89 10.44
CA SER A 104 -13.31 -8.29 9.99
C SER A 104 -13.79 -9.23 11.09
N ARG A 105 -13.28 -9.07 12.31
CA ARG A 105 -13.73 -9.87 13.47
C ARG A 105 -15.17 -9.60 13.88
N LYS A 106 -15.58 -8.32 13.87
CA LYS A 106 -16.94 -7.93 14.26
C LYS A 106 -18.00 -8.44 13.29
N LEU A 107 -17.68 -8.41 11.99
CA LEU A 107 -18.56 -8.89 10.92
C LEU A 107 -18.33 -10.36 10.56
N LYS A 108 -17.27 -10.99 11.07
CA LYS A 108 -16.84 -12.36 10.77
C LYS A 108 -16.63 -12.60 9.26
N ILE A 109 -15.95 -11.66 8.62
CA ILE A 109 -15.68 -11.66 7.17
C ILE A 109 -14.18 -11.86 6.87
N PRO A 110 -13.85 -12.40 5.68
CA PRO A 110 -12.46 -12.60 5.28
C PRO A 110 -11.66 -11.29 5.21
N HIS A 111 -10.40 -11.36 5.62
CA HIS A 111 -9.42 -10.28 5.56
C HIS A 111 -8.22 -10.71 4.72
N VAL A 112 -8.13 -10.12 3.53
CA VAL A 112 -7.02 -10.26 2.58
C VAL A 112 -6.08 -9.07 2.69
N HIS A 113 -4.78 -9.28 2.47
CA HIS A 113 -3.81 -8.19 2.52
C HIS A 113 -2.78 -8.29 1.40
N THR A 114 -2.54 -7.18 0.68
CA THR A 114 -1.40 -7.07 -0.25
C THR A 114 -0.21 -6.46 0.47
N TYR A 115 0.92 -7.17 0.43
CA TYR A 115 2.17 -6.76 1.04
C TYR A 115 3.03 -5.97 0.05
N HIS A 116 3.02 -4.64 0.15
CA HIS A 116 3.69 -3.73 -0.81
C HIS A 116 5.11 -3.32 -0.39
N THR A 117 5.39 -3.24 0.91
CA THR A 117 6.62 -2.62 1.44
C THR A 117 7.52 -3.64 2.12
N MET A 118 8.73 -3.80 1.61
CA MET A 118 9.76 -4.63 2.26
C MET A 118 10.36 -3.88 3.44
N TYR A 119 9.80 -4.03 4.64
CA TYR A 119 10.21 -3.27 5.82
C TYR A 119 11.68 -3.49 6.24
N GLU A 120 12.29 -4.62 5.87
CA GLU A 120 13.74 -4.84 6.04
C GLU A 120 14.59 -3.81 5.30
N ASP A 121 14.12 -3.33 4.15
CA ASP A 121 14.82 -2.30 3.38
C ASP A 121 14.60 -0.89 3.98
N TYR A 122 13.67 -0.75 4.94
CA TYR A 122 13.25 0.52 5.54
C TYR A 122 13.58 0.66 7.04
N ILE A 123 14.36 -0.28 7.60
CA ILE A 123 14.73 -0.32 9.03
C ILE A 123 15.30 1.01 9.52
N ASN A 124 16.18 1.62 8.74
CA ASN A 124 16.85 2.86 9.10
C ASN A 124 15.92 4.08 9.04
N TYR A 125 14.84 4.03 8.25
CA TYR A 125 13.97 5.17 7.96
C TYR A 125 12.74 5.25 8.87
N ILE A 126 12.09 4.13 9.22
CA ILE A 126 10.72 4.16 9.77
C ILE A 126 10.69 4.58 11.26
N LEU A 127 11.82 4.52 11.97
CA LEU A 127 11.82 4.50 13.44
C LEU A 127 12.80 5.48 14.09
N ASN A 128 13.27 6.49 13.35
CA ASN A 128 14.11 7.57 13.86
C ASN A 128 15.30 7.08 14.73
N GLY A 129 16.07 6.11 14.23
CA GLY A 129 17.29 5.63 14.92
C GLY A 129 17.04 4.74 16.15
N ARG A 130 15.81 4.26 16.38
CA ARG A 130 15.57 3.19 17.35
C ARG A 130 16.08 1.88 16.79
N ILE A 131 16.96 1.20 17.54
CA ILE A 131 17.57 -0.08 17.16
C ILE A 131 16.47 -1.15 17.07
N ILE A 132 15.82 -1.24 15.91
CA ILE A 132 14.95 -2.35 15.55
C ILE A 132 15.78 -3.29 14.69
N THR A 133 15.88 -4.54 15.13
CA THR A 133 16.66 -5.55 14.41
C THR A 133 15.82 -6.13 13.26
N PRO A 134 16.44 -6.64 12.18
CA PRO A 134 15.72 -7.37 11.14
C PRO A 134 14.83 -8.48 11.71
N LYS A 135 15.32 -9.22 12.73
CA LYS A 135 14.56 -10.26 13.44
C LYS A 135 13.28 -9.74 14.11
N THR A 136 13.30 -8.50 14.63
CA THR A 136 12.13 -7.88 15.24
C THR A 136 11.04 -7.61 14.19
N ILE A 137 11.44 -7.17 13.00
CA ILE A 137 10.51 -6.90 11.89
C ILE A 137 10.00 -8.20 11.29
N GLU A 138 10.86 -9.20 11.12
CA GLU A 138 10.46 -10.55 10.76
C GLU A 138 9.36 -11.06 11.70
N LEU A 139 9.61 -11.01 13.01
CA LEU A 139 8.66 -11.48 14.02
C LEU A 139 7.35 -10.68 13.97
N ALA A 140 7.42 -9.35 13.88
CA ALA A 140 6.23 -8.50 13.80
C ALA A 140 5.41 -8.78 12.54
N THR A 141 6.08 -8.89 11.39
CA THR A 141 5.46 -9.23 10.09
C THR A 141 4.82 -10.61 10.17
N ARG A 142 5.54 -11.62 10.67
CA ARG A 142 5.01 -12.98 10.87
C ARG A 142 3.74 -12.97 11.70
N LEU A 143 3.79 -12.37 12.89
CA LEU A 143 2.64 -12.35 13.81
C LEU A 143 1.44 -11.60 13.21
N LEU A 144 1.70 -10.51 12.48
CA LEU A 144 0.66 -9.76 11.81
C LEU A 144 0.01 -10.59 10.70
N LEU A 145 0.81 -11.08 9.75
CA LEU A 145 0.30 -11.72 8.54
C LEU A 145 -0.34 -13.08 8.83
N ASN A 146 0.17 -13.82 9.81
CA ASN A 146 -0.43 -15.11 10.24
C ASN A 146 -1.81 -14.97 10.90
N SER A 147 -2.26 -13.74 11.16
CA SER A 147 -3.61 -13.49 11.68
C SER A 147 -4.63 -13.11 10.60
N LEU A 148 -4.24 -13.19 9.32
CA LEU A 148 -5.03 -12.85 8.15
C LEU A 148 -5.34 -14.10 7.32
N ASP A 149 -6.46 -14.08 6.60
CA ASP A 149 -6.96 -15.24 5.83
C ASP A 149 -6.12 -15.52 4.58
N ARG A 150 -5.68 -14.47 3.89
CA ARG A 150 -4.89 -14.54 2.66
C ARG A 150 -3.94 -13.37 2.53
N ILE A 151 -2.75 -13.65 2.00
CA ILE A 151 -1.73 -12.66 1.69
C ILE A 151 -1.52 -12.64 0.17
N ILE A 152 -1.38 -11.44 -0.39
CA ILE A 152 -1.00 -11.22 -1.77
C ILE A 152 0.41 -10.64 -1.79
N ALA A 153 1.32 -11.31 -2.49
CA ALA A 153 2.65 -10.82 -2.79
C ALA A 153 2.72 -10.38 -4.27
N PRO A 154 3.35 -9.24 -4.59
CA PRO A 154 3.44 -8.78 -5.98
C PRO A 154 4.46 -9.58 -6.83
N THR A 155 5.40 -10.28 -6.20
CA THR A 155 6.46 -11.04 -6.88
C THR A 155 6.84 -12.30 -6.11
N GLU A 156 7.49 -13.25 -6.80
CA GLU A 156 8.07 -14.44 -6.15
C GLU A 156 9.14 -14.06 -5.11
N LYS A 157 9.92 -13.00 -5.37
CA LYS A 157 10.91 -12.48 -4.40
C LYS A 157 10.25 -12.13 -3.07
N VAL A 158 9.16 -11.36 -3.12
CA VAL A 158 8.43 -10.96 -1.90
C VAL A 158 7.84 -12.18 -1.19
N LYS A 159 7.22 -13.10 -1.92
CA LYS A 159 6.68 -14.35 -1.35
C LYS A 159 7.77 -15.15 -0.64
N ASN A 160 8.92 -15.36 -1.28
CA ASN A 160 10.04 -16.11 -0.69
C ASN A 160 10.53 -15.45 0.59
N THR A 161 10.60 -14.13 0.64
CA THR A 161 10.94 -13.42 1.88
C THR A 161 9.89 -13.66 2.98
N LEU A 162 8.60 -13.58 2.69
CA LEU A 162 7.55 -13.85 3.68
C LEU A 162 7.58 -15.32 4.17
N VAL A 163 7.89 -16.26 3.28
CA VAL A 163 8.11 -17.67 3.65
C VAL A 163 9.31 -17.81 4.59
N ASN A 164 10.41 -17.11 4.31
CA ASN A 164 11.59 -17.10 5.18
C ASN A 164 11.28 -16.50 6.56
N TYR A 165 10.36 -15.53 6.64
CA TYR A 165 9.85 -15.01 7.91
C TYR A 165 8.95 -16.00 8.66
N ASN A 166 8.67 -17.18 8.08
CA ASN A 166 7.76 -18.19 8.59
C ASN A 166 6.30 -17.69 8.66
N VAL A 167 5.88 -16.93 7.64
CA VAL A 167 4.47 -16.63 7.37
C VAL A 167 3.82 -17.91 6.81
N LYS A 168 2.80 -18.38 7.51
CA LYS A 168 2.04 -19.61 7.24
C LYS A 168 0.69 -19.36 6.59
N SER A 169 0.15 -18.14 6.69
CA SER A 169 -1.05 -17.76 5.92
C SER A 169 -0.80 -17.98 4.44
N HIS A 170 -1.82 -18.37 3.69
CA HIS A 170 -1.67 -18.70 2.29
C HIS A 170 -1.30 -17.44 1.47
N ILE A 171 -0.17 -17.51 0.76
CA ILE A 171 0.38 -16.40 -0.02
C ILE A 171 0.14 -16.66 -1.52
N ASN A 172 -0.64 -15.79 -2.16
CA ASN A 172 -0.85 -15.78 -3.60
C ASN A 172 0.05 -14.73 -4.25
N ILE A 173 0.61 -15.05 -5.43
CA ILE A 173 1.31 -14.04 -6.22
C ILE A 173 0.32 -13.40 -7.18
N ILE A 174 0.12 -12.10 -7.01
CA ILE A 174 -0.67 -11.28 -7.93
C ILE A 174 0.14 -10.01 -8.20
N PRO A 175 0.76 -9.88 -9.39
CA PRO A 175 1.53 -8.70 -9.74
C PRO A 175 0.68 -7.44 -9.70
N THR A 176 1.27 -6.33 -9.25
CA THR A 176 0.61 -5.03 -9.32
C THR A 176 0.44 -4.62 -10.77
N GLY A 177 -0.81 -4.50 -11.21
CA GLY A 177 -1.15 -4.01 -12.55
C GLY A 177 -0.75 -2.54 -12.73
N ILE A 178 -0.22 -2.21 -13.91
CA ILE A 178 -0.04 -0.83 -14.38
C ILE A 178 -1.09 -0.51 -15.43
N ASP A 179 -1.58 0.73 -15.42
CA ASP A 179 -2.53 1.19 -16.44
C ASP A 179 -1.78 1.40 -17.77
N LEU A 180 -1.82 0.39 -18.64
CA LEU A 180 -1.13 0.39 -19.92
C LEU A 180 -1.66 1.45 -20.89
N ARG A 181 -2.89 1.94 -20.71
CA ARG A 181 -3.47 2.99 -21.58
C ARG A 181 -2.63 4.27 -21.57
N LYS A 182 -1.94 4.54 -20.46
CA LYS A 182 -1.02 5.68 -20.32
C LYS A 182 0.25 5.56 -21.16
N PHE A 183 0.55 4.37 -21.68
CA PHE A 183 1.77 4.06 -22.44
C PHE A 183 1.48 3.61 -23.88
N GLN A 184 0.23 3.68 -24.33
CA GLN A 184 -0.16 3.26 -25.69
C GLN A 184 0.21 4.30 -26.76
N ASN A 185 0.37 5.56 -26.37
CA ASN A 185 0.84 6.61 -27.28
C ASN A 185 2.36 6.57 -27.31
N GLY A 186 2.93 6.01 -28.38
CA GLY A 186 4.34 6.17 -28.68
C GLY A 186 4.69 7.62 -28.95
N ILE A 187 5.96 7.98 -28.80
CA ILE A 187 6.47 9.29 -29.22
C ILE A 187 6.67 9.31 -30.74
N THR A 188 6.38 10.44 -31.36
CA THR A 188 6.66 10.70 -32.77
C THR A 188 8.17 10.76 -33.04
N ALA A 189 8.56 10.64 -34.31
CA ALA A 189 9.97 10.77 -34.70
C ALA A 189 10.50 12.17 -34.40
N GLU A 190 9.64 13.18 -34.52
CA GLU A 190 9.90 14.58 -34.18
C GLU A 190 10.19 14.73 -32.68
N GLU A 191 9.29 14.26 -31.81
CA GLU A 191 9.46 14.31 -30.35
C GLU A 191 10.72 13.57 -29.90
N ARG A 192 11.01 12.42 -30.53
CA ARG A 192 12.25 11.67 -30.27
C ARG A 192 13.49 12.49 -30.63
N ASN A 193 13.50 13.12 -31.80
CA ASN A 193 14.63 13.93 -32.26
C ASN A 193 14.83 15.18 -31.39
N GLU A 194 13.74 15.80 -30.92
CA GLU A 194 13.80 16.92 -29.97
C GLU A 194 14.39 16.49 -28.62
N LEU A 195 13.98 15.34 -28.07
CA LEU A 195 14.54 14.80 -26.84
C LEU A 195 16.04 14.50 -26.97
N LEU A 196 16.45 13.87 -28.08
CA LEU A 196 17.87 13.60 -28.35
C LEU A 196 18.68 14.90 -28.41
N LYS A 197 18.21 15.90 -29.16
CA LYS A 197 18.85 17.23 -29.22
C LYS A 197 18.92 17.90 -27.85
N LYS A 198 17.82 17.89 -27.08
CA LYS A 198 17.75 18.48 -25.73
C LYS A 198 18.79 17.88 -24.78
N HIS A 199 19.02 16.58 -24.89
CA HIS A 199 19.99 15.85 -24.07
C HIS A 199 21.39 15.73 -24.70
N LYS A 200 21.63 16.36 -25.87
CA LYS A 200 22.89 16.32 -26.62
C LYS A 200 23.34 14.89 -26.97
N LEU A 201 22.37 14.05 -27.32
CA LEU A 201 22.57 12.65 -27.71
C LEU A 201 22.41 12.50 -29.22
N ASN A 202 23.23 11.64 -29.81
CA ASN A 202 23.10 11.23 -31.20
C ASN A 202 22.10 10.08 -31.34
N PRO A 203 21.47 9.90 -32.51
CA PRO A 203 20.56 8.79 -32.77
C PRO A 203 21.17 7.40 -32.58
N THR A 204 22.51 7.30 -32.66
CA THR A 204 23.30 6.07 -32.52
C THR A 204 23.81 5.83 -31.09
N ASP A 205 23.66 6.80 -30.19
CA ASP A 205 24.15 6.66 -28.82
C ASP A 205 23.34 5.59 -28.08
N LYS A 206 24.04 4.77 -27.30
CA LYS A 206 23.38 3.83 -26.38
C LYS A 206 23.04 4.58 -25.09
N VAL A 207 21.75 4.75 -24.84
CA VAL A 207 21.23 5.45 -23.66
C VAL A 207 20.86 4.44 -22.58
N ILE A 208 21.46 4.57 -21.40
CA ILE A 208 21.06 3.83 -20.20
C ILE A 208 20.23 4.78 -19.33
N LEU A 209 18.96 4.44 -19.11
CA LEU A 209 18.04 5.23 -18.30
C LEU A 209 17.81 4.57 -16.95
N TYR A 210 17.96 5.34 -15.87
CA TYR A 210 17.49 4.99 -14.55
C TYR A 210 16.32 5.89 -14.16
N LEU A 211 15.15 5.29 -13.92
CA LEU A 211 13.97 6.00 -13.45
C LEU A 211 13.52 5.41 -12.11
N GLY A 212 13.77 6.14 -11.03
CA GLY A 212 13.40 5.75 -9.68
C GLY A 212 13.70 6.87 -8.70
N ARG A 213 13.10 6.82 -7.51
CA ARG A 213 13.49 7.73 -6.43
C ARG A 213 14.95 7.48 -6.06
N ILE A 214 15.73 8.54 -5.90
CA ILE A 214 17.06 8.45 -5.30
C ILE A 214 16.83 8.42 -3.79
N ALA A 215 16.87 7.22 -3.22
CA ALA A 215 16.74 6.96 -1.81
C ALA A 215 17.72 5.83 -1.46
N GLU A 216 18.18 5.73 -0.21
CA GLU A 216 19.24 4.79 0.18
C GLU A 216 18.91 3.34 -0.22
N GLU A 217 17.63 2.95 -0.24
CA GLU A 217 17.19 1.62 -0.63
C GLU A 217 17.32 1.32 -2.14
N LYS A 218 17.66 2.33 -2.94
CA LYS A 218 17.79 2.24 -4.40
C LYS A 218 19.20 2.45 -4.93
N ILE A 219 20.15 2.84 -4.09
CA ILE A 219 21.53 3.05 -4.51
C ILE A 219 22.24 1.68 -4.55
N TYR A 220 22.35 1.12 -5.76
CA TYR A 220 23.11 -0.11 -6.03
C TYR A 220 24.63 0.10 -6.13
N MET A 221 25.14 1.29 -5.83
CA MET A 221 26.58 1.55 -5.73
C MET A 221 27.05 1.28 -4.29
N LYS A 222 27.10 0.01 -3.90
CA LYS A 222 28.03 -0.39 -2.83
C LYS A 222 29.42 -0.48 -3.47
N SER A 223 30.23 0.55 -3.21
CA SER A 223 31.69 0.52 -3.41
C SER A 223 32.33 -0.58 -2.58
#